data_AF-A0A849GFC1-F1
#
_entry.id   AF-A0A849GFC1-F1
#
_cell.length_a   1.000
_cell.length_b   1.000
_cell.length_c   1.000
_cell.angle_alpha   90.00
_cell.angle_beta   90.00
_cell.angle_gamma   90.00
#
_symmetry.space_group_name_H-M   'P 1'
#
loop_
_entity.id
_entity.type
_entity.pdbx_description
1 polymer ?
#
loop_
_entity_poly.entity_id
_entity_poly.type
_entity_poly.pdbx_seq_one_letter_code
_entity_poly.pdbx_strand_id
1 'polypeptide(L)'
;PGHEGLIPSEWVAAAVGDNSLVSTTIASVLGAFMYFSTLTEVPIVEGLLGAGMGKGPALALLLAGPALSLPNMLVIRSILGTRKTLTYCFLVIVMATATGYGYGNFF
;
A
#
# COMPACT_ATOMS: atom_id res chain seq x y z
N PRO A 1 4.05 -9.28 23.61
CA PRO A 1 4.97 -8.19 24.02
C PRO A 1 6.40 -8.71 24.15
N GLY A 2 7.32 -8.24 23.30
CA GLY A 2 8.73 -8.64 23.33
C GLY A 2 9.14 -9.76 22.36
N HIS A 3 8.27 -10.17 21.43
CA HIS A 3 8.67 -10.95 20.26
C HIS A 3 8.34 -10.11 19.04
N GLU A 4 9.32 -9.93 18.15
CA GLU A 4 9.06 -9.40 16.83
C GLU A 4 7.93 -10.22 16.19
N GLY A 5 7.04 -9.54 15.45
CA GLY A 5 6.05 -10.25 14.66
C GLY A 5 6.73 -11.13 13.61
N LEU A 6 5.94 -11.83 12.79
CA LEU A 6 6.50 -12.57 11.64
C LEU A 6 7.29 -11.66 10.68
N ILE A 7 7.02 -10.35 10.71
CA ILE A 7 7.76 -9.32 9.98
C ILE A 7 8.61 -8.54 10.99
N PRO A 8 9.97 -8.61 10.90
CA PRO A 8 10.86 -7.81 11.72
C PRO A 8 10.62 -6.31 11.52
N SER A 9 10.61 -5.54 12.62
CA SER A 9 10.39 -4.08 12.57
C SER A 9 11.49 -3.36 11.79
N GLU A 10 12.72 -3.89 11.81
CA GLU A 10 13.83 -3.40 10.99
C GLU A 10 13.51 -3.40 9.49
N TRP A 11 12.80 -4.41 8.98
CA TRP A 11 12.44 -4.49 7.55
C TRP A 11 11.33 -3.51 7.21
N VAL A 12 10.37 -3.32 8.13
CA VAL A 12 9.29 -2.33 7.95
C VAL A 12 9.88 -0.93 7.92
N ALA A 13 10.72 -0.59 8.90
CA ALA A 13 11.38 0.71 8.97
C ALA A 13 12.28 0.96 7.75
N ALA A 14 13.03 -0.05 7.29
CA ALA A 14 13.90 0.08 6.12
C ALA A 14 13.15 0.27 4.80
N ALA A 15 12.00 -0.40 4.62
CA ALA A 15 11.26 -0.35 3.35
C ALA A 15 10.26 0.82 3.28
N VAL A 16 9.54 1.06 4.38
CA VAL A 16 8.37 1.96 4.41
C VAL A 16 8.34 2.85 5.65
N GLY A 17 9.48 3.05 6.33
CA GLY A 17 9.52 3.78 7.60
C GLY A 17 9.51 5.30 7.48
N ASP A 18 9.88 5.85 6.33
CA ASP A 18 9.88 7.29 6.09
C ASP A 18 8.69 7.74 5.21
N ASN A 19 8.48 9.06 5.13
CA ASN A 19 7.46 9.65 4.26
C ASN A 19 8.02 10.01 2.87
N SER A 20 9.11 9.38 2.44
CA SER A 20 9.68 9.62 1.12
C SER A 20 8.73 9.13 0.03
N LEU A 21 8.92 9.67 -1.17
CA LEU A 21 8.17 9.22 -2.34
C LEU A 21 8.41 7.72 -2.61
N VAL A 22 9.63 7.22 -2.34
CA VAL A 22 10.00 5.83 -2.58
C VAL A 22 9.25 4.90 -1.63
N SER A 23 9.30 5.15 -0.31
CA SER A 23 8.57 4.35 0.68
C SER A 23 7.06 4.39 0.44
N THR A 24 6.53 5.55 0.05
CA THR A 24 5.11 5.68 -0.28
C THR A 24 4.73 4.89 -1.54
N THR A 25 5.60 4.89 -2.56
CA THR A 25 5.40 4.11 -3.79
C THR A 25 5.49 2.61 -3.52
N ILE A 26 6.43 2.18 -2.67
CA ILE A 26 6.55 0.78 -2.26
C ILE A 26 5.26 0.34 -1.58
N ALA A 27 4.74 1.14 -0.64
CA ALA A 27 3.50 0.83 0.06
C ALA A 27 2.26 0.79 -0.85
N SER A 28 2.14 1.70 -1.83
CA SER A 28 1.04 1.67 -2.79
C SER A 28 1.09 0.46 -3.73
N VAL A 29 2.29 0.05 -4.17
CA VAL A 29 2.49 -1.16 -4.99
C VAL A 29 2.16 -2.41 -4.18
N LEU A 30 2.64 -2.51 -2.95
CA LEU A 30 2.32 -3.63 -2.06
C LEU A 30 0.81 -3.71 -1.79
N GLY A 31 0.18 -2.58 -1.45
CA GLY A 31 -1.26 -2.47 -1.26
C GLY A 31 -2.05 -2.91 -2.50
N ALA A 32 -1.62 -2.49 -3.70
CA ALA A 32 -2.28 -2.87 -4.95
C ALA A 32 -2.27 -4.37 -5.24
N PHE A 33 -1.26 -5.11 -4.77
CA PHE A 33 -1.20 -6.56 -4.94
C PHE A 33 -1.86 -7.34 -3.81
N MET A 34 -1.98 -6.75 -2.63
CA MET A 34 -2.60 -7.37 -1.48
C MET A 34 -4.10 -7.60 -1.70
N TYR A 35 -4.62 -8.68 -1.13
CA TYR A 35 -6.05 -8.99 -1.11
C TYR A 35 -6.47 -9.24 0.32
N PHE A 36 -7.09 -8.24 0.94
CA PHE A 36 -7.62 -8.34 2.29
C PHE A 36 -9.04 -7.79 2.34
N SER A 37 -9.76 -8.18 3.38
CA SER A 37 -11.00 -7.50 3.70
C SER A 37 -10.68 -6.10 4.24
N THR A 38 -11.50 -5.11 3.94
CA THR A 38 -11.36 -3.76 4.50
C THR A 38 -11.33 -3.75 6.03
N LEU A 39 -12.02 -4.70 6.68
CA LEU A 39 -11.98 -4.88 8.13
C LEU A 39 -10.62 -5.33 8.66
N THR A 40 -9.87 -6.10 7.86
CA THR A 40 -8.54 -6.60 8.23
C THR A 40 -7.41 -5.65 7.88
N GLU A 41 -7.63 -4.70 6.96
CA GLU A 41 -6.58 -3.74 6.56
C GLU A 41 -6.20 -2.77 7.69
N VAL A 42 -7.19 -2.26 8.43
CA VAL A 42 -6.96 -1.32 9.55
C VAL A 42 -5.99 -1.89 10.61
N PRO A 43 -6.23 -3.07 11.21
CA PRO A 43 -5.31 -3.62 12.21
C PRO A 43 -3.94 -3.99 11.64
N ILE A 44 -3.85 -4.37 10.36
CA ILE A 44 -2.56 -4.63 9.71
C ILE A 44 -1.75 -3.34 9.63
N VAL A 45 -2.36 -2.25 9.18
CA VAL A 45 -1.68 -0.95 9.08
C VAL A 45 -1.32 -0.40 10.45
N GLU A 46 -2.18 -0.54 11.46
CA GLU A 46 -1.83 -0.19 12.85
C GLU A 46 -0.62 -0.99 13.35
N GLY A 47 -0.55 -2.29 13.05
CA GLY A 47 0.61 -3.12 13.38
C GLY A 47 1.90 -2.66 12.69
N LEU A 48 1.82 -2.30 11.40
CA LEU A 48 2.96 -1.79 10.64
C LEU A 48 3.40 -0.40 11.10
N LEU A 49 2.46 0.48 11.44
CA LEU A 49 2.76 1.78 12.08
C LEU A 49 3.47 1.58 13.42
N GLY A 50 2.99 0.63 14.24
CA GLY A 50 3.66 0.24 15.48
C GLY A 50 5.05 -0.37 15.27
N ALA A 51 5.31 -0.96 14.09
CA ALA A 51 6.60 -1.50 13.67
C ALA A 51 7.51 -0.46 12.98
N GLY A 52 7.09 0.81 12.88
CA GLY A 52 7.91 1.90 12.36
C GLY A 52 7.56 2.39 10.95
N MET A 53 6.42 1.99 10.38
CA MET A 53 5.94 2.51 9.09
C MET A 53 5.62 4.01 9.14
N GLY A 54 5.92 4.74 8.06
CA GLY A 54 5.56 6.14 7.90
C GLY A 54 4.06 6.35 7.65
N LYS A 55 3.54 7.52 8.04
CA LYS A 55 2.12 7.88 7.87
C LYS A 55 1.71 7.97 6.39
N GLY A 56 2.59 8.50 5.54
CA GLY A 56 2.36 8.62 4.11
C GLY A 56 2.26 7.26 3.40
N PRO A 57 3.24 6.37 3.58
CA PRO A 57 3.15 4.97 3.17
C PRO A 57 1.90 4.27 3.68
N ALA A 58 1.52 4.47 4.95
CA ALA A 58 0.33 3.86 5.53
C ALA A 58 -0.95 4.29 4.81
N LEU A 59 -1.11 5.58 4.54
CA LEU A 59 -2.26 6.08 3.77
C LEU A 59 -2.24 5.55 2.33
N ALA A 60 -1.09 5.52 1.67
CA ALA A 60 -0.97 5.01 0.31
C ALA A 60 -1.40 3.53 0.21
N LEU A 61 -1.03 2.72 1.20
CA LEU A 61 -1.46 1.32 1.29
C LEU A 61 -2.98 1.20 1.48
N LEU A 62 -3.57 1.99 2.39
CA LEU A 62 -5.01 2.02 2.63
C LEU A 62 -5.84 2.50 1.43
N LEU A 63 -5.26 3.33 0.55
CA LEU A 63 -5.91 3.76 -0.68
C LEU A 63 -5.80 2.73 -1.80
N ALA A 64 -4.64 2.07 -1.92
CA ALA A 64 -4.38 1.10 -2.98
C ALA A 64 -5.08 -0.25 -2.76
N GLY A 65 -5.13 -0.74 -1.51
CA GLY A 65 -5.70 -2.04 -1.12
C GLY A 65 -7.14 -2.27 -1.57
N PRO A 66 -8.12 -1.40 -1.25
CA PRO A 66 -9.50 -1.58 -1.69
C PRO A 66 -9.68 -1.32 -3.20
N ALA A 67 -8.80 -0.54 -3.83
CA ALA A 67 -8.89 -0.19 -5.24
C ALA A 67 -8.38 -1.29 -6.17
N LEU A 68 -7.41 -2.09 -5.71
CA LEU A 68 -6.70 -3.09 -6.50
C LEU A 68 -6.38 -4.34 -5.69
N SER A 69 -6.42 -5.48 -6.37
CA SER A 69 -5.88 -6.73 -5.85
C SER A 69 -5.52 -7.64 -7.03
N LEU A 70 -4.64 -8.62 -6.82
CA LEU A 70 -4.27 -9.59 -7.85
C LEU A 70 -5.51 -10.25 -8.52
N PRO A 71 -6.51 -10.75 -7.76
CA PRO A 71 -7.72 -11.33 -8.37
C PRO A 71 -8.49 -10.32 -9.22
N ASN A 72 -8.68 -9.09 -8.72
CA ASN A 72 -9.41 -8.05 -9.44
C ASN A 72 -8.68 -7.66 -10.74
N MET A 73 -7.35 -7.52 -10.73
CA MET A 73 -6.56 -7.23 -11.92
C MET A 73 -6.74 -8.29 -13.02
N LEU A 74 -6.80 -9.56 -12.65
CA LEU A 74 -7.02 -10.67 -13.60
C LEU A 74 -8.42 -10.61 -14.22
N VAL A 75 -9.43 -10.28 -13.42
CA VAL A 75 -10.81 -10.09 -13.90
C VAL A 75 -10.91 -8.87 -14.83
N ILE A 76 -10.35 -7.72 -14.44
CA ILE A 76 -10.35 -6.52 -15.27
C ILE A 76 -9.62 -6.80 -16.60
N ARG A 77 -8.51 -7.55 -16.57
CA ARG A 77 -7.77 -7.95 -17.77
C ARG A 77 -8.60 -8.80 -18.73
N SER A 78 -9.40 -9.74 -18.22
CA SER A 78 -10.24 -10.59 -19.08
C SER A 78 -11.37 -9.81 -19.76
N ILE A 79 -11.82 -8.71 -19.16
CA ILE A 79 -12.94 -7.90 -19.67
C ILE A 79 -12.45 -6.73 -20.54
N LEU A 80 -11.48 -5.94 -20.06
CA LEU A 80 -11.05 -4.69 -20.69
C LEU A 80 -9.82 -4.84 -21.61
N GLY A 81 -9.10 -5.95 -21.47
CA GLY A 81 -7.84 -6.23 -22.14
C GLY A 81 -6.63 -5.58 -21.44
N THR A 82 -5.44 -6.15 -21.69
CA THR A 82 -4.20 -5.85 -20.95
C THR A 82 -3.86 -4.36 -20.89
N ARG A 83 -4.01 -3.60 -21.99
CA ARG A 83 -3.63 -2.18 -22.02
C ARG A 83 -4.43 -1.35 -21.02
N LYS A 84 -5.76 -1.53 -20.97
CA LYS A 84 -6.64 -0.77 -20.08
C LYS A 84 -6.43 -1.14 -18.63
N THR A 85 -6.20 -2.43 -18.34
CA THR A 85 -5.86 -2.90 -16.99
C THR A 85 -4.58 -2.25 -16.50
N LEU A 86 -3.52 -2.23 -17.31
CA LEU A 86 -2.25 -1.61 -16.93
C LEU A 86 -2.43 -0.10 -16.68
N THR A 87 -3.19 0.60 -17.51
CA THR A 87 -3.50 2.02 -17.28
C THR A 87 -4.25 2.22 -15.96
N TYR A 88 -5.25 1.37 -15.66
CA TYR A 88 -5.98 1.44 -14.39
C TYR A 88 -5.05 1.19 -13.19
N CYS A 89 -4.23 0.13 -13.23
CA CYS A 89 -3.29 -0.17 -12.17
C CYS A 89 -2.31 0.98 -11.93
N PHE A 90 -1.75 1.52 -13.01
CA PHE A 90 -0.83 2.65 -12.95
C PHE A 90 -1.49 3.88 -12.32
N LEU A 91 -2.70 4.24 -12.75
CA LEU A 91 -3.42 5.39 -12.20
C LEU A 91 -3.69 5.26 -10.70
N VAL A 92 -4.12 4.08 -10.24
CA VAL A 92 -4.34 3.85 -8.80
C VAL A 92 -3.04 3.98 -8.01
N ILE A 93 -1.94 3.36 -8.48
CA ILE A 93 -0.64 3.44 -7.81
C ILE A 93 -0.16 4.90 -7.75
N VAL A 94 -0.24 5.64 -8.85
CA VAL A 94 0.16 7.06 -8.89
C VAL A 94 -0.69 7.91 -7.96
N MET A 95 -2.02 7.76 -7.99
CA MET A 95 -2.92 8.55 -7.15
C MET A 95 -2.77 8.23 -5.66
N ALA A 96 -2.65 6.95 -5.30
CA ALA A 96 -2.40 6.52 -3.93
C ALA A 96 -1.05 7.03 -3.42
N THR A 97 -0.01 6.97 -4.25
CA THR A 97 1.32 7.49 -3.93
C THR A 97 1.30 9.00 -3.76
N ALA A 98 0.70 9.74 -4.69
CA ALA A 98 0.64 11.20 -4.60
C ALA A 98 -0.12 11.67 -3.35
N THR A 99 -1.24 11.01 -3.05
CA THR A 99 -2.06 11.33 -1.87
C THR A 99 -1.33 10.97 -0.57
N GLY A 100 -0.74 9.76 -0.49
CA GLY A 100 0.03 9.34 0.67
C GLY A 100 1.26 10.21 0.92
N TYR A 101 2.00 10.55 -0.13
CA TYR A 101 3.18 11.40 -0.04
C TYR A 101 2.79 12.81 0.42
N GLY A 102 1.72 13.37 -0.14
CA GLY A 102 1.17 14.64 0.31
C GLY A 102 0.79 14.58 1.79
N TYR A 103 0.00 13.58 2.19
CA TYR A 103 -0.40 13.44 3.57
C TYR A 103 0.79 13.32 4.54
N GLY A 104 1.75 12.44 4.27
CA GLY A 104 2.88 12.19 5.17
C GLY A 104 3.89 13.34 5.29
N ASN A 105 3.91 14.29 4.36
CA ASN A 105 4.83 15.43 4.40
C ASN A 105 4.16 16.73 4.86
N PHE A 106 2.85 16.88 4.67
CA PHE A 106 2.12 18.10 5.04
C PHE A 106 1.35 17.99 6.38
N PHE A 107 1.14 16.78 6.92
CA PHE A 107 0.40 16.49 8.16
C PHE A 107 1.11 15.44 9.04
#